data_AF-A0A3B3ZIU8-F1
#
_entry.id   AF-A0A3B3ZIU8-F1
#
_cell.length_a   1.000
_cell.length_b   1.000
_cell.length_c   1.000
_cell.angle_alpha   90.00
_cell.angle_beta   90.00
_cell.angle_gamma   90.00
#
_symmetry.space_group_name_H-M   'P 1'
#
loop_
_entity.id
_entity.type
_entity.pdbx_description
1 polymer ?
#
loop_
_entity_poly.entity_id
_entity_poly.type
_entity_poly.pdbx_seq_one_letter_code
_entity_poly.pdbx_strand_id
1 'polypeptide(L)'
;MRFGLCVFQELLSTLQFDPVECFSRHSGRWAPFGSMLNKRCRHGVSLVACGRRLYAVGGYDGQSNLSSTETFCPLSRQWSFCAPMSCHQGGVGVVTEVTLS
;
A
#
# COMPACT_ATOMS: atom_id res chain seq x y z
N MET A 1 -8.79 -6.61 20.47
CA MET A 1 -7.85 -6.73 19.32
C MET A 1 -8.58 -7.52 18.24
N ARG A 2 -9.19 -6.87 17.27
CA ARG A 2 -10.08 -7.53 16.30
C ARG A 2 -9.40 -7.57 14.92
N PHE A 3 -8.97 -8.77 14.52
CA PHE A 3 -8.70 -9.10 13.13
C PHE A 3 -10.04 -9.11 12.38
N GLY A 4 -10.23 -8.15 11.49
CA GLY A 4 -11.44 -8.04 10.66
C GLY A 4 -11.33 -8.93 9.43
N LEU A 5 -11.80 -10.17 9.54
CA LEU A 5 -12.34 -10.93 8.41
C LEU A 5 -13.51 -10.13 7.83
N CYS A 6 -13.37 -9.62 6.60
CA CYS A 6 -14.51 -9.03 5.89
C CYS A 6 -15.23 -10.13 5.10
N VAL A 7 -16.53 -10.22 5.37
CA VAL A 7 -17.49 -11.23 4.96
C VAL A 7 -17.81 -11.07 3.47
N PHE A 8 -17.91 -12.21 2.77
CA PHE A 8 -18.49 -12.36 1.43
C PHE A 8 -19.91 -11.78 1.42
N GLN A 9 -20.16 -10.74 0.61
CA GLN A 9 -21.51 -10.45 0.15
C GLN A 9 -21.47 -10.17 -1.36
N GLU A 10 -22.27 -10.97 -2.06
CA GLU A 10 -22.27 -11.21 -3.50
C GLU A 10 -22.78 -10.01 -4.30
N LEU A 11 -22.40 -10.01 -5.59
CA LEU A 11 -22.97 -9.22 -6.69
C LEU A 11 -22.76 -7.70 -6.62
N LEU A 12 -21.54 -7.27 -6.94
CA LEU A 12 -21.17 -6.15 -7.85
C LEU A 12 -19.63 -6.01 -7.78
N SER A 13 -18.91 -6.93 -8.42
CA SER A 13 -17.44 -7.00 -8.39
C SER A 13 -16.77 -5.97 -9.34
N THR A 14 -17.13 -4.69 -9.21
CA THR A 14 -16.35 -3.61 -9.84
C THR A 14 -15.17 -3.25 -8.94
N LEU A 15 -14.05 -3.92 -9.19
CA LEU A 15 -12.66 -3.50 -8.94
C LEU A 15 -12.43 -2.71 -7.63
N GLN A 16 -12.56 -3.36 -6.47
CA GLN A 16 -12.09 -2.80 -5.20
C GLN A 16 -10.68 -3.29 -4.92
N PHE A 17 -9.68 -2.50 -5.30
CA PHE A 17 -8.30 -2.68 -4.85
C PHE A 17 -8.13 -2.07 -3.45
N ASP A 18 -7.36 -2.75 -2.59
CA ASP A 18 -7.48 -2.72 -1.12
C ASP A 18 -7.57 -1.30 -0.51
N PRO A 19 -8.48 -1.07 0.46
CA PRO A 19 -8.59 0.23 1.11
C PRO A 19 -7.32 0.47 1.94
N VAL A 20 -6.60 1.55 1.63
CA VAL A 20 -5.54 2.05 2.49
C VAL A 20 -6.22 2.77 3.65
N GLU A 21 -5.79 2.55 4.88
CA GLU A 21 -6.28 3.31 6.03
C GLU A 21 -5.17 4.17 6.60
N CYS A 22 -5.51 5.42 6.93
CA CYS A 22 -4.61 6.35 7.58
C CYS A 22 -5.01 6.54 9.04
N PHE A 23 -4.07 6.33 9.95
CA PHE A 23 -4.29 6.56 11.37
C PHE A 23 -4.00 8.02 11.74
N SER A 24 -5.02 8.73 12.20
CA SER A 24 -4.84 10.06 12.79
C SER A 24 -4.51 9.93 14.28
N ARG A 25 -3.28 10.33 14.65
CA ARG A 25 -2.85 10.34 16.06
C ARG A 25 -3.69 11.28 16.94
N HIS A 26 -4.20 12.37 16.37
CA HIS A 26 -4.96 13.38 17.11
C HIS A 26 -6.35 12.89 17.53
N SER A 27 -7.03 12.15 16.65
CA SER A 27 -8.37 11.62 16.92
C SER A 27 -8.35 10.17 17.39
N GLY A 28 -7.20 9.48 17.31
CA GLY A 28 -7.08 8.07 17.64
C GLY A 28 -7.88 7.16 16.71
N ARG A 29 -8.19 7.62 15.49
CA ARG A 29 -9.08 6.93 14.55
C ARG A 29 -8.39 6.65 13.23
N TRP A 30 -8.75 5.50 12.67
CA TRP A 30 -8.47 5.14 11.28
C TRP A 30 -9.51 5.81 10.37
N ALA A 31 -9.05 6.29 9.23
CA ALA A 31 -9.90 6.84 8.19
C ALA A 31 -9.55 6.21 6.83
N PRO A 32 -10.53 5.95 5.96
CA PRO A 32 -10.27 5.51 4.60
C PRO A 32 -9.37 6.50 3.88
N PHE A 33 -8.40 5.95 3.15
CA PHE A 33 -7.39 6.66 2.40
C PHE A 33 -7.32 5.99 1.03
N GLY A 34 -7.16 6.77 -0.04
CA GLY A 34 -7.40 6.30 -1.42
C GLY A 34 -6.79 4.92 -1.73
N SER A 35 -7.49 4.12 -2.54
CA SER A 35 -7.08 2.76 -2.90
C SER A 35 -5.81 2.74 -3.75
N MET A 36 -4.94 1.76 -3.49
CA MET A 36 -3.80 1.44 -4.36
C MET A 36 -4.29 0.97 -5.74
N LEU A 37 -3.40 1.05 -6.74
CA LEU A 37 -3.66 0.62 -8.11
C LEU A 37 -3.66 -0.91 -8.22
N ASN A 38 -2.76 -1.59 -7.50
CA ASN A 38 -2.74 -3.04 -7.43
C ASN A 38 -3.28 -3.54 -6.08
N LYS A 39 -4.00 -4.67 -6.13
CA LYS A 39 -4.32 -5.44 -4.92
C LYS A 39 -3.02 -5.90 -4.27
N ARG A 40 -2.90 -5.72 -2.97
CA ARG A 40 -1.78 -6.22 -2.18
C ARG A 40 -2.34 -6.88 -0.92
N CYS A 41 -2.43 -8.20 -0.96
CA CYS A 41 -2.84 -9.04 0.17
C CYS A 41 -1.62 -9.74 0.79
N ARG A 42 -1.77 -10.24 2.03
CA ARG A 42 -0.73 -10.94 2.81
C ARG A 42 0.47 -10.08 3.23
N HIS A 43 1.34 -10.71 4.02
CA HIS A 43 2.67 -10.20 4.39
C HIS A 43 3.55 -10.05 3.15
N GLY A 44 4.23 -8.90 3.00
CA GLY A 44 5.22 -8.70 1.94
C GLY A 44 5.28 -7.28 1.37
N VAL A 45 4.25 -6.45 1.59
CA VAL A 45 4.31 -5.02 1.21
C VAL A 45 5.16 -4.26 2.21
N SER A 46 6.12 -3.50 1.72
CA SER A 46 6.83 -2.50 2.51
C SER A 46 6.32 -1.10 2.21
N LEU A 47 6.14 -0.30 3.27
CA LEU A 47 5.76 1.09 3.18
C LEU A 47 6.92 1.98 3.63
N VAL A 48 7.31 2.96 2.81
CA VAL A 48 8.32 3.96 3.18
C VAL A 48 7.82 5.37 2.90
N ALA A 49 7.99 6.26 3.87
CA ALA A 49 7.78 7.69 3.67
C ALA A 49 9.11 8.32 3.25
N CYS A 50 9.13 9.00 2.11
CA CYS A 50 10.31 9.69 1.59
C CYS A 50 9.91 11.06 1.07
N GLY A 51 10.46 12.11 1.68
CA GLY A 51 10.03 13.50 1.44
C GLY A 51 8.54 13.69 1.76
N ARG A 52 7.75 14.10 0.76
CA ARG A 52 6.30 14.35 0.89
C ARG A 52 5.43 13.23 0.31
N ARG A 53 5.99 12.04 0.08
CA ARG A 53 5.29 10.93 -0.58
C ARG A 53 5.42 9.65 0.24
N LEU A 54 4.43 8.77 0.09
CA LEU A 54 4.44 7.42 0.65
C LEU A 54 4.65 6.43 -0.50
N TYR A 55 5.50 5.42 -0.33
CA TYR A 55 5.75 4.40 -1.34
C TYR A 55 5.32 3.04 -0.82
N ALA A 56 4.60 2.29 -1.66
CA ALA A 56 4.25 0.89 -1.45
C ALA A 56 5.05 0.02 -2.42
N VAL A 57 5.92 -0.82 -1.87
CA VAL A 57 6.88 -1.63 -2.63
C VAL A 57 6.59 -3.11 -2.42
N GLY A 58 6.41 -3.82 -3.52
CA GLY A 58 6.20 -5.28 -3.56
C GLY A 58 4.98 -5.80 -2.81
N GLY A 59 4.98 -7.08 -2.46
CA GLY A 59 3.82 -7.76 -1.88
C GLY A 59 3.23 -8.83 -2.79
N TYR A 60 1.99 -9.23 -2.54
CA TYR A 60 1.36 -10.37 -3.19
C TYR A 60 -0.09 -10.03 -3.56
N ASP A 61 -0.50 -10.23 -4.81
CA ASP A 61 -1.86 -9.87 -5.27
C ASP A 61 -2.92 -10.99 -5.07
N GLY A 62 -2.48 -12.16 -4.57
CA GLY A 62 -3.31 -13.36 -4.46
C GLY A 62 -2.88 -14.46 -5.43
N GLN A 63 -2.12 -14.10 -6.48
CA GLN A 63 -1.64 -14.99 -7.54
C GLN A 63 -0.11 -14.97 -7.64
N SER A 64 0.50 -13.80 -7.54
CA SER A 64 1.92 -13.59 -7.79
C SER A 64 2.54 -12.55 -6.88
N ASN A 65 3.86 -12.68 -6.74
CA ASN A 65 4.71 -11.72 -6.06
C ASN A 65 4.87 -10.47 -6.94
N LEU A 66 4.44 -9.32 -6.44
CA LEU A 66 4.52 -8.05 -7.13
C LEU A 66 5.94 -7.48 -7.05
N SER A 67 6.53 -7.15 -8.19
CA SER A 67 7.71 -6.26 -8.25
C SER A 67 7.31 -4.79 -8.37
N SER A 68 6.00 -4.49 -8.47
CA SER A 68 5.49 -3.14 -8.68
C SER A 68 5.70 -2.24 -7.46
N THR A 69 6.12 -1.01 -7.74
CA THR A 69 6.21 0.07 -6.77
C THR A 69 5.16 1.12 -7.09
N GLU A 70 4.43 1.57 -6.08
CA GLU A 70 3.47 2.66 -6.20
C GLU A 70 3.82 3.79 -5.24
N THR A 71 3.59 5.03 -5.65
CA THR A 71 3.75 6.21 -4.81
C THR A 71 2.42 6.94 -4.64
N PHE A 72 2.17 7.36 -3.41
CA PHE A 72 1.03 8.16 -3.03
C PHE A 72 1.46 9.62 -2.85
N CYS A 73 0.71 10.51 -3.50
CA CYS A 73 0.84 11.95 -3.34
C CYS A 73 -0.26 12.47 -2.39
N PRO A 74 0.08 12.97 -1.18
CA PRO A 74 -0.91 13.51 -0.25
C PRO A 74 -1.65 14.75 -0.77
N LEU A 75 -1.05 15.50 -1.70
CA LEU A 75 -1.67 16.69 -2.28
C LEU A 75 -2.78 16.33 -3.26
N SER A 76 -2.56 15.35 -4.15
CA SER A 76 -3.57 14.89 -5.11
C SER A 76 -4.44 13.74 -4.58
N ARG A 77 -4.07 13.15 -3.43
CA ARG A 77 -4.70 11.96 -2.84
C ARG A 77 -4.78 10.77 -3.80
N GLN A 78 -3.79 10.62 -4.66
CA GLN A 78 -3.75 9.59 -5.69
C GLN A 78 -2.49 8.75 -5.58
N TRP A 79 -2.64 7.48 -5.92
CA TRP A 79 -1.57 6.54 -6.16
C TRP A 79 -1.15 6.57 -7.63
N SER A 80 0.14 6.36 -7.88
CA SER A 80 0.73 6.31 -9.22
C SER A 80 1.86 5.28 -9.24
N PHE A 81 2.04 4.60 -10.36
CA PHE A 81 3.15 3.66 -10.52
C PHE A 81 4.51 4.38 -10.56
N CYS A 82 5.52 3.71 -10.03
CA CYS A 82 6.92 4.11 -10.09
C CYS A 82 7.77 2.96 -10.64
N ALA A 83 9.08 3.19 -10.76
CA ALA A 83 10.03 2.17 -11.20
C ALA A 83 9.86 0.87 -10.37
N PRO A 84 9.66 -0.28 -11.03
CA PRO A 84 9.51 -1.55 -10.34
C PRO A 84 10.86 -2.04 -9.77
N MET A 85 10.81 -2.97 -8.83
CA MET A 85 12.00 -3.70 -8.40
C MET A 85 12.48 -4.65 -9.51
N SER A 86 13.80 -4.83 -9.61
CA SER A 86 14.42 -5.72 -10.59
C SER A 86 14.06 -7.20 -10.36
N CYS A 87 13.84 -7.60 -9.11
CA CYS A 87 13.31 -8.92 -8.75
C CYS A 87 12.57 -8.88 -7.41
N HIS A 88 11.52 -9.70 -7.27
CA HIS A 88 10.81 -9.90 -6.01
C HIS A 88 10.63 -11.41 -5.78
N GLN A 89 11.32 -11.95 -4.77
CA GLN A 89 11.35 -13.38 -4.47
C GLN A 89 10.97 -13.71 -3.00
N GLY A 90 10.57 -12.72 -2.20
CA GLY A 90 10.32 -12.90 -0.77
C GLY A 90 9.83 -11.62 -0.08
N GLY A 91 9.93 -11.53 1.25
CA GLY A 91 9.57 -10.30 1.97
C GLY A 91 10.47 -9.11 1.58
N VAL A 92 9.86 -7.94 1.36
CA VAL A 92 10.59 -6.70 1.03
C VAL A 92 10.94 -5.94 2.31
N GLY A 93 12.18 -5.49 2.44
CA GLY A 93 12.57 -4.40 3.33
C GLY A 93 12.91 -3.16 2.51
N VAL A 94 12.38 -2.00 2.88
CA VAL A 94 12.67 -0.73 2.18
C VAL A 94 13.23 0.28 3.17
N VAL A 95 14.30 0.96 2.76
CA VAL A 95 14.89 2.08 3.50
C VAL A 95 14.98 3.28 2.56
N THR A 96 14.79 4.47 3.12
CA THR A 96 15.03 5.73 2.42
C THR A 96 16.34 6.32 2.94
N GLU A 97 17.16 6.85 2.04
CA GLU A 97 18.35 7.60 2.45
C GLU A 97 17.92 8.93 3.07
N VAL A 98 18.35 9.18 4.31
CA VAL A 98 18.16 10.48 4.96
C VAL A 98 19.43 11.29 4.70
N THR A 99 19.46 12.04 3.60
CA THR A 99 20.53 13.02 3.41
C THR A 99 20.32 14.15 4.42
N LEU A 100 21.16 14.19 5.45
CA LEU A 100 21.25 15.33 6.36
C LEU A 100 21.92 16.48 5.58
N SER A 101 21.15 17.52 5.26
CA SER A 101 21.66 18.79 4.75
C SER A 101 22.08 19.70 5.89
#